data_AF-A0A933RUA5-F1
#
_entry.id   AF-A0A933RUA5-F1
#
_cell.length_a   1.000
_cell.length_b   1.000
_cell.length_c   1.000
_cell.angle_alpha   90.00
_cell.angle_beta   90.00
_cell.angle_gamma   90.00
#
_symmetry.space_group_name_H-M   'P 1'
#
loop_
_entity.id
_entity.type
_entity.pdbx_description
1 polymer ?
#
loop_
_entity_poly.entity_id
_entity_poly.type
_entity_poly.pdbx_seq_one_letter_code
_entity_poly.pdbx_strand_id
1 'polypeptide(L)'
;MTDAAAVPERVLDVREIPPYQRHEIIPRLFDILQPGQGMQIVVDHDPRPLRAFFEQVHGDDCQWSYLEQGPDVWRVELRRAA
;
A
#
# COMPACT_ATOMS: atom_id res chain seq x y z
N MET A 1 -9.50 -20.33 -14.30
CA MET A 1 -8.86 -19.48 -13.27
C MET A 1 -8.08 -18.44 -14.03
N THR A 2 -8.68 -17.28 -14.25
CA THR A 2 -8.10 -16.25 -15.12
C THR A 2 -6.97 -15.59 -14.36
N ASP A 3 -5.74 -15.84 -14.83
CA ASP A 3 -4.58 -15.03 -14.55
C ASP A 3 -4.91 -13.60 -15.02
N ALA A 4 -5.28 -12.75 -14.07
CA ALA A 4 -5.47 -11.33 -14.34
C ALA A 4 -4.06 -10.79 -14.61
N ALA A 5 -3.76 -10.59 -15.90
CA ALA A 5 -2.52 -10.01 -16.37
C ALA A 5 -2.08 -8.91 -15.40
N ALA A 6 -1.03 -9.20 -14.62
CA ALA A 6 -0.56 -8.32 -13.58
C ALA A 6 -0.06 -7.04 -14.27
N VAL A 7 -0.89 -5.99 -14.21
CA VAL A 7 -0.39 -4.62 -14.35
C VAL A 7 0.78 -4.55 -13.36
N PRO A 8 1.98 -4.10 -13.75
CA PRO A 8 3.09 -4.01 -12.81
C PRO A 8 2.62 -3.16 -11.63
N GLU A 9 2.33 -3.83 -10.52
CA GLU A 9 1.83 -3.16 -9.33
C GLU A 9 2.89 -2.17 -8.89
N ARG A 10 2.45 -0.94 -8.65
CA ARG A 10 3.37 0.16 -8.37
C ARG A 10 4.00 -0.10 -7.01
N VAL A 11 5.29 -0.43 -6.98
CA VAL A 11 6.04 -0.66 -5.74
C VAL A 11 6.63 0.66 -5.25
N LEU A 12 6.32 1.04 -4.02
CA LEU A 12 6.86 2.20 -3.34
C LEU A 12 7.77 1.73 -2.20
N ASP A 13 9.07 1.90 -2.35
CA ASP A 13 10.01 1.69 -1.24
C ASP A 13 10.08 2.93 -0.36
N VAL A 14 9.44 2.84 0.80
CA VAL A 14 9.35 3.96 1.75
C VAL A 14 10.68 4.21 2.45
N ARG A 15 11.60 3.24 2.43
CA ARG A 15 12.95 3.37 3.01
C ARG A 15 13.78 4.41 2.25
N GLU A 16 13.48 4.62 0.97
CA GLU A 16 14.13 5.62 0.11
C GLU A 16 13.53 7.04 0.27
N ILE A 17 12.41 7.17 0.98
CA ILE A 17 11.67 8.42 1.14
C ILE A 17 11.94 9.01 2.53
N PRO A 18 12.28 10.31 2.65
CA PRO A 18 12.43 10.97 3.94
C PRO A 18 11.15 10.85 4.80
N PRO A 19 11.26 10.54 6.11
CA PRO A 19 10.09 10.28 6.97
C PRO A 19 8.97 11.30 6.89
N TYR A 20 9.31 12.59 6.82
CA TYR A 20 8.33 13.68 6.79
C TYR A 20 7.51 13.74 5.49
N GLN A 21 7.99 13.15 4.38
CA GLN A 21 7.27 13.14 3.10
C GLN A 21 6.31 11.95 2.95
N ARG A 22 6.51 10.89 3.75
CA ARG A 22 5.77 9.63 3.62
C ARG A 22 4.27 9.81 3.81
N HIS A 23 3.90 10.65 4.78
CA HIS A 23 2.50 10.95 5.11
C HIS A 23 1.77 11.73 4.01
N GLU A 24 2.49 12.44 3.14
CA GLU A 24 1.90 13.16 2.01
C GLU A 24 1.86 12.29 0.75
N ILE A 25 2.93 11.53 0.49
CA ILE A 25 3.09 10.77 -0.75
C ILE A 25 2.16 9.54 -0.77
N ILE A 26 2.12 8.77 0.32
CA ILE A 26 1.44 7.47 0.33
C ILE A 26 -0.08 7.62 0.11
N PRO A 27 -0.82 8.47 0.85
CA PRO A 27 -2.26 8.63 0.62
C PRO A 27 -2.55 9.18 -0.78
N ARG A 28 -1.75 10.14 -1.25
CA ARG A 28 -1.92 10.73 -2.59
C ARG A 28 -1.74 9.72 -3.70
N LEU A 29 -0.80 8.78 -3.55
CA LEU A 29 -0.60 7.70 -4.52
C LEU A 29 -1.75 6.70 -4.50
N PHE A 30 -2.36 6.46 -3.33
CA PHE A 30 -3.56 5.63 -3.22
C PHE A 30 -4.78 6.31 -3.86
N ASP A 31 -4.99 7.61 -3.62
CA ASP A 31 -6.15 8.35 -4.13
C ASP A 31 -6.27 8.36 -5.65
N ILE A 32 -5.14 8.29 -6.35
CA ILE A 32 -5.08 8.26 -7.83
C ILE A 32 -5.27 6.86 -8.42
N LEU A 33 -5.34 5.81 -7.59
CA LEU A 33 -5.63 4.45 -8.08
C LEU A 33 -7.04 4.40 -8.63
N GLN A 34 -7.20 3.77 -9.80
CA GLN A 34 -8.51 3.44 -10.34
C GLN A 34 -9.12 2.26 -9.55
N PRO A 35 -10.45 2.10 -9.55
CA PRO A 35 -11.09 0.93 -8.94
C PRO A 35 -10.46 -0.38 -9.42
N GLY A 36 -10.17 -1.28 -8.47
CA GLY A 36 -9.50 -2.57 -8.72
C GLY A 36 -7.96 -2.50 -8.87
N GLN A 37 -7.36 -1.31 -8.95
CA GLN A 37 -5.90 -1.17 -9.00
C GLN A 37 -5.27 -1.23 -7.61
N GLY A 38 -4.03 -1.72 -7.56
CA GLY A 38 -3.24 -1.82 -6.34
C GLY A 38 -1.84 -1.21 -6.45
N MET A 39 -1.27 -0.92 -5.30
CA MET A 39 0.13 -0.54 -5.12
C MET A 39 0.73 -1.29 -3.94
N GLN A 40 2.04 -1.51 -3.97
CA GLN A 40 2.78 -2.14 -2.89
C GLN A 40 3.61 -1.11 -2.13
N ILE A 41 3.73 -1.28 -0.82
CA ILE A 41 4.57 -0.47 0.05
C ILE A 41 5.59 -1.39 0.70
N VAL A 42 6.86 -1.02 0.59
CA VAL A 42 7.98 -1.69 1.26
C VAL A 42 8.49 -0.78 2.38
N VAL A 43 8.58 -1.32 3.60
CA VAL A 43 8.99 -0.60 4.80
C VAL A 43 9.84 -1.49 5.71
N ASP A 44 10.65 -0.89 6.58
CA ASP A 44 11.62 -1.54 7.46
C ASP A 44 11.01 -2.03 8.81
N HIS A 45 9.71 -1.83 9.02
CA HIS A 45 8.99 -2.27 10.22
C HIS A 45 7.50 -2.43 9.91
N ASP A 46 6.75 -3.05 10.83
CA ASP A 46 5.31 -3.27 10.66
C ASP A 46 4.52 -1.96 10.51
N PRO A 47 3.88 -1.70 9.35
CA PRO A 47 3.15 -0.46 9.05
C PRO A 47 1.77 -0.34 9.73
N ARG A 48 1.57 -0.84 10.96
CA ARG A 48 0.27 -0.77 11.68
C ARG A 48 -0.34 0.64 11.75
N PRO A 49 0.42 1.72 12.04
CA PRO A 49 -0.16 3.06 12.07
C PRO A 49 -0.69 3.51 10.71
N LEU A 50 0.00 3.12 9.63
CA LEU A 50 -0.42 3.42 8.27
C LEU A 50 -1.70 2.65 7.91
N ARG A 51 -1.76 1.36 8.27
CA ARG A 51 -2.97 0.55 8.11
C ARG A 51 -4.17 1.18 8.81
N ALA A 52 -4.03 1.54 10.08
CA ALA A 52 -5.10 2.16 10.85
C ALA A 52 -5.58 3.48 10.23
N PHE A 53 -4.66 4.29 9.69
CA PHE A 53 -5.01 5.50 8.95
C PHE A 53 -5.88 5.20 7.72
N PHE A 54 -5.50 4.21 6.90
CA PHE A 54 -6.28 3.84 5.72
C PHE A 54 -7.65 3.26 6.07
N GLU A 55 -7.73 2.40 7.09
CA GLU A 55 -8.99 1.87 7.61
C GLU A 55 -9.92 2.99 8.10
N GLN A 56 -9.36 4.03 8.73
CA GLN A 56 -10.15 5.17 9.22
C GLN A 56 -10.63 6.09 8.08
N VAL A 57 -9.78 6.37 7.09
CA VAL A 57 -10.07 7.36 6.03
C VAL A 57 -10.87 6.76 4.88
N HIS A 58 -10.59 5.51 4.50
CA HIS A 58 -11.15 4.87 3.33
C HIS A 58 -12.06 3.68 3.65
N GLY A 59 -12.02 3.14 4.88
CA GLY A 59 -12.84 1.99 5.26
C GLY A 59 -12.70 0.84 4.26
N ASP A 60 -13.85 0.35 3.77
CA ASP A 60 -13.93 -0.77 2.84
C ASP A 60 -13.39 -0.45 1.42
N ASP A 61 -13.18 0.83 1.07
CA ASP A 61 -12.63 1.22 -0.22
C ASP A 61 -11.13 0.89 -0.34
N CYS A 62 -10.44 0.69 0.79
CA CYS A 62 -9.03 0.29 0.84
C CYS A 62 -8.88 -1.15 1.34
N GLN A 63 -8.58 -2.05 0.42
CA GLN A 63 -8.23 -3.42 0.73
C GLN A 63 -6.74 -3.52 1.07
N TRP A 64 -6.44 -3.93 2.30
CA TRP A 64 -5.08 -4.06 2.82
C TRP A 64 -4.66 -5.53 2.91
N SER A 65 -3.49 -5.87 2.37
CA SER A 65 -2.93 -7.23 2.46
C SER A 65 -1.45 -7.21 2.80
N TYR A 66 -1.00 -8.10 3.69
CA TYR A 66 0.43 -8.31 3.92
C TYR A 66 0.97 -9.31 2.91
N LEU A 67 2.00 -8.92 2.16
CA LEU A 67 2.73 -9.78 1.24
C LEU A 67 4.00 -10.37 1.90
N GLU A 68 4.61 -9.62 2.80
CA GLU A 68 5.81 -10.02 3.56
C GLU A 68 5.77 -9.41 4.96
N GLN A 69 6.12 -10.19 5.99
CA GLN A 69 6.02 -9.80 7.39
C GLN A 69 7.33 -10.03 8.14
N GLY A 70 8.35 -9.23 7.83
CA GLY A 70 9.56 -9.08 8.63
C GLY A 70 10.42 -10.34 8.83
N PRO A 71 11.49 -10.23 9.65
CA PRO A 71 11.90 -9.02 10.37
C PRO A 71 12.62 -7.98 9.51
N ASP A 72 13.22 -8.39 8.39
CA ASP A 72 14.09 -7.52 7.59
C ASP A 72 13.32 -6.60 6.63
N VAL A 73 12.18 -7.08 6.12
CA VAL A 73 11.36 -6.37 5.15
C VAL A 73 9.89 -6.62 5.45
N TRP A 74 9.12 -5.53 5.44
CA TRP A 74 7.66 -5.58 5.50
C TRP A 74 7.12 -5.09 4.17
N ARG A 75 6.29 -5.90 3.54
CA ARG A 75 5.65 -5.57 2.27
C ARG A 75 4.15 -5.72 2.40
N VAL A 76 3.44 -4.66 2.03
CA VAL A 76 1.98 -4.65 2.03
C VAL A 76 1.45 -4.20 0.68
N GLU A 77 0.30 -4.73 0.30
CA GLU A 77 -0.48 -4.30 -0.84
C GLU A 77 -1.67 -3.46 -0.35
N LEU A 78 -1.90 -2.33 -0.99
CA LEU A 78 -3.10 -1.53 -0.88
C LEU A 78 -3.81 -1.59 -2.22
N ARG A 79 -5.05 -2.08 -2.24
CA ARG A 79 -5.89 -2.14 -3.44
C ARG A 79 -7.16 -1.32 -3.23
N ARG A 80 -7.53 -0.53 -4.25
CA ARG A 80 -8.80 0.19 -4.25
C ARG A 80 -9.92 -0.79 -4.62
N ALA A 81 -11.03 -0.76 -3.87
CA ALA A 81 -12.22 -1.53 -4.22
C ALA A 81 -12.67 -1.24 -5.67
N ALA A 82 -13.25 -2.26 -6.32
CA ALA A 82 -13.70 -2.21 -7.72
C ALA A 82 -15.08 -1.55 -7.86
#